data_AF-A0A6V7LGF7-F1
#
_entry.id   AF-A0A6V7LGF7-F1
#
_cell.length_a   1.000
_cell.length_b   1.000
_cell.length_c   1.000
_cell.angle_alpha   90.00
_cell.angle_beta   90.00
_cell.angle_gamma   90.00
#
_symmetry.space_group_name_H-M   'P 1'
#
loop_
_entity.id
_entity.type
_entity.pdbx_description
1 polymer ?
#
loop_
_entity_poly.entity_id
_entity_poly.type
_entity_poly.pdbx_seq_one_letter_code
_entity_poly.pdbx_strand_id
1 'polypeptide(L)'
;VPFEIIIIDDGSPDGTLAMAQKLQDLYGTDKIVLRPRAKKLGLGTAYIHGIQHATGNFIIIMDADLSHHPQFIPKMIELQKKENFDIVTGTRYAGDGGVHGWDFKRKLISRGANFVTQVLLRPGVSDLTGSF
;
A
#
# COMPACT_ATOMS: atom_id res chain seq x y z
N VAL A 1 5.61 7.48 16.54
CA VAL A 1 6.40 8.02 15.42
C VAL A 1 5.55 9.09 14.75
N PRO A 2 6.04 10.30 14.49
CA PRO A 2 5.30 11.29 13.69
C PRO A 2 5.03 10.72 12.30
N PHE A 3 3.83 10.94 11.76
CA PHE A 3 3.43 10.43 10.45
C PHE A 3 2.44 11.39 9.78
N GLU A 4 2.36 11.28 8.46
CA GLU A 4 1.33 11.89 7.61
C GLU A 4 0.63 10.78 6.81
N ILE A 5 -0.61 11.04 6.41
CA ILE A 5 -1.39 10.18 5.51
C ILE A 5 -1.72 10.99 4.26
N ILE A 6 -1.20 10.53 3.12
CA ILE A 6 -1.43 11.18 1.83
C ILE A 6 -2.53 10.43 1.10
N ILE A 7 -3.67 11.09 0.91
CA ILE A 7 -4.83 10.51 0.25
C ILE A 7 -4.88 11.01 -1.19
N ILE A 8 -4.71 10.09 -2.14
CA ILE A 8 -4.87 10.34 -3.58
C ILE A 8 -6.28 9.90 -3.99
N ASP A 9 -7.16 10.85 -4.25
CA ASP A 9 -8.51 10.57 -4.76
C ASP A 9 -8.57 10.79 -6.27
N ASP A 10 -9.13 9.84 -7.00
CA ASP A 10 -9.13 9.82 -8.48
C ASP A 10 -10.43 10.36 -9.09
N GLY A 11 -11.02 11.35 -8.44
CA GLY A 11 -12.32 11.89 -8.82
C GLY A 11 -13.43 10.91 -8.47
N SER A 12 -13.39 10.35 -7.26
CA SER A 12 -14.34 9.32 -6.83
C SER A 12 -15.76 9.91 -6.77
N PRO A 13 -16.77 9.25 -7.37
CA PRO A 13 -18.13 9.75 -7.40
C PRO A 13 -18.94 9.46 -6.13
N ASP A 14 -18.37 8.71 -5.19
CA ASP A 14 -19.04 8.13 -4.03
C ASP A 14 -18.91 8.96 -2.74
N GLY A 15 -18.33 10.15 -2.83
CA GLY A 15 -18.11 11.04 -1.69
C GLY A 15 -16.82 10.79 -0.90
N THR A 16 -15.92 9.92 -1.39
CA THR A 16 -14.60 9.68 -0.79
C THR A 16 -13.85 10.99 -0.52
N LEU A 17 -13.81 11.91 -1.49
CA LEU A 17 -13.16 13.21 -1.31
C LEU A 17 -13.78 14.04 -0.18
N ALA A 18 -15.12 14.04 -0.05
CA ALA A 18 -15.80 14.78 1.00
C ALA A 18 -15.50 14.19 2.40
N MET A 19 -15.39 12.86 2.50
CA MET A 19 -14.97 12.22 3.74
C MET A 19 -13.51 12.54 4.07
N ALA A 20 -12.64 12.51 3.07
CA ALA A 20 -11.23 12.84 3.22
C ALA A 20 -11.04 14.30 3.70
N GLN A 21 -11.85 15.24 3.20
CA GLN A 21 -11.86 16.63 3.68
C GLN A 21 -12.26 16.72 5.15
N LYS A 22 -13.31 16.00 5.58
CA LYS A 22 -13.70 15.97 7.00
C LYS A 22 -12.60 15.42 7.90
N LEU A 23 -11.89 14.39 7.44
CA LEU A 23 -10.74 13.85 8.16
C LEU A 23 -9.60 14.89 8.25
N GLN A 24 -9.35 15.62 7.17
CA GLN A 24 -8.37 16.71 7.18
C GLN A 24 -8.76 17.83 8.14
N ASP A 25 -10.03 18.22 8.18
CA ASP A 25 -10.52 19.25 9.10
C ASP A 25 -10.39 18.80 10.57
N LEU A 26 -10.60 17.51 10.84
CA LEU A 26 -10.52 16.93 12.18
C LEU A 26 -9.08 16.74 12.68
N TYR A 27 -8.18 16.26 11.82
CA TYR A 27 -6.82 15.86 12.21
C TYR A 27 -5.73 16.87 11.84
N GLY A 28 -6.03 17.85 10.99
CA GLY A 28 -5.09 18.86 10.51
C GLY A 28 -4.54 18.55 9.11
N THR A 29 -4.18 19.61 8.38
CA THR A 29 -3.59 19.54 7.03
C THR A 29 -2.15 19.01 7.02
N ASP A 30 -1.49 18.98 8.17
CA ASP A 30 -0.17 18.39 8.41
C ASP A 30 -0.23 16.87 8.55
N LYS A 31 -1.36 16.32 9.03
CA LYS A 31 -1.54 14.87 9.20
C LYS A 31 -2.26 14.22 8.04
N ILE A 32 -3.27 14.89 7.47
CA ILE A 32 -4.03 14.37 6.34
C ILE A 32 -3.78 15.27 5.14
N VAL A 33 -2.98 14.78 4.20
CA VAL A 33 -2.59 15.51 3.00
C VAL A 33 -3.45 15.04 1.83
N LEU A 34 -4.38 15.87 1.40
CA LEU A 34 -5.25 15.56 0.28
C LEU A 34 -4.63 15.98 -1.05
N ARG A 35 -4.67 15.07 -2.02
CA ARG A 35 -4.17 15.29 -3.39
C ARG A 35 -5.16 14.70 -4.42
N PRO A 36 -6.35 15.30 -4.55
CA PRO A 36 -7.35 14.84 -5.53
C PRO A 36 -6.88 15.08 -6.96
N ARG A 37 -7.32 14.21 -7.87
CA ARG A 37 -7.07 14.26 -9.31
C ARG A 37 -8.40 14.34 -10.04
N ALA A 38 -8.41 15.01 -11.19
CA ALA A 38 -9.65 15.32 -11.91
C ALA A 38 -10.40 14.08 -12.46
N LYS A 39 -9.71 12.96 -12.64
CA LYS A 39 -10.28 11.72 -13.17
C LYS A 39 -9.42 10.51 -12.75
N LYS A 40 -9.95 9.32 -12.99
CA LYS A 40 -9.24 8.06 -12.81
C LYS A 40 -8.05 7.96 -13.78
N LEU A 41 -6.84 8.06 -13.23
CA LEU A 41 -5.57 7.98 -13.99
C LEU A 41 -4.81 6.68 -13.73
N GLY A 42 -5.35 5.80 -12.88
CA GLY A 42 -4.80 4.48 -12.59
C GLY A 42 -3.97 4.43 -11.32
N LEU A 43 -3.81 3.21 -10.78
CA LEU A 43 -3.20 2.96 -9.47
C LEU A 43 -1.71 3.32 -9.43
N GLY A 44 -0.93 2.89 -10.42
CA GLY A 44 0.51 3.17 -10.46
C GLY A 44 0.81 4.68 -10.53
N THR A 45 -0.02 5.44 -11.27
CA THR A 45 0.16 6.90 -11.31
C THR A 45 -0.25 7.57 -10.00
N ALA A 46 -1.20 6.97 -9.26
CA ALA A 46 -1.55 7.43 -7.92
C ALA A 46 -0.38 7.23 -6.95
N TYR A 47 0.30 6.08 -7.01
CA TYR A 47 1.49 5.80 -6.20
C TYR A 47 2.60 6.81 -6.47
N ILE A 48 2.94 7.05 -7.75
CA ILE A 48 3.97 8.03 -8.12
C ILE A 48 3.59 9.42 -7.59
N HIS A 49 2.33 9.82 -7.76
CA HIS A 49 1.84 11.12 -7.29
C HIS A 49 1.92 11.24 -5.76
N GLY A 50 1.57 10.19 -5.01
CA GLY A 50 1.69 10.16 -3.55
C GLY A 50 3.15 10.22 -3.09
N ILE A 51 4.04 9.43 -3.68
CA ILE A 51 5.47 9.40 -3.36
C ILE A 51 6.10 10.78 -3.58
N GLN A 52 5.77 11.46 -4.69
CA GLN A 52 6.27 12.81 -4.99
C GLN A 52 5.87 13.87 -3.96
N HIS A 53 4.80 13.64 -3.20
CA HIS A 53 4.31 14.55 -2.17
C HIS A 53 4.69 14.13 -0.76
N ALA A 54 5.31 12.96 -0.58
CA ALA A 54 5.71 12.48 0.73
C ALA A 54 6.91 13.25 1.27
N THR A 55 6.85 13.57 2.56
CA THR A 55 7.92 14.26 3.29
C THR A 55 8.65 13.34 4.27
N GLY A 56 8.08 12.17 4.56
CA GLY A 56 8.67 11.17 5.44
C GLY A 56 9.84 10.39 4.82
N ASN A 57 10.74 9.93 5.69
CA ASN A 57 11.87 9.07 5.29
C ASN A 57 11.47 7.60 5.03
N PHE A 58 10.29 7.21 5.49
CA PHE A 58 9.69 5.90 5.25
C PHE A 58 8.37 6.14 4.54
N ILE A 59 8.19 5.54 3.37
CA ILE A 59 6.97 5.64 2.59
C ILE A 59 6.29 4.28 2.63
N ILE A 60 5.03 4.26 3.07
CA ILE A 60 4.21 3.06 3.12
C ILE A 60 3.09 3.24 2.10
N ILE A 61 2.97 2.28 1.18
CA ILE A 61 1.85 2.19 0.24
C ILE A 61 0.86 1.17 0.82
N MET A 62 -0.41 1.53 0.86
CA MET A 62 -1.43 0.72 1.52
C MET A 62 -2.82 1.02 0.93
N ASP A 63 -3.59 -0.03 0.69
CA ASP A 63 -5.00 0.08 0.31
C ASP A 63 -5.87 0.60 1.48
N ALA A 64 -6.89 1.41 1.17
CA ALA A 64 -7.75 2.05 2.17
C ALA A 64 -8.88 1.14 2.71
N ASP A 65 -9.00 -0.10 2.24
CA ASP A 65 -10.09 -1.04 2.56
C ASP A 65 -9.80 -1.94 3.77
N LEU A 66 -8.69 -1.69 4.49
CA LEU A 66 -8.20 -2.47 5.63
C LEU A 66 -7.83 -3.93 5.30
N SER A 67 -7.73 -4.30 4.02
CA SER A 67 -7.11 -5.58 3.62
C SER A 67 -5.65 -5.66 4.08
N HIS A 68 -4.99 -4.51 4.16
CA HIS A 68 -3.70 -4.31 4.80
C HIS A 68 -3.90 -3.66 6.17
N HIS A 69 -3.55 -4.38 7.23
CA HIS A 69 -3.76 -3.85 8.59
C HIS A 69 -2.59 -2.93 8.99
N PRO A 70 -2.85 -1.66 9.39
CA PRO A 70 -1.78 -0.72 9.77
C PRO A 70 -0.90 -1.16 10.95
N GLN A 71 -1.30 -2.20 11.70
CA GLN A 71 -0.55 -2.72 12.84
C GLN A 71 0.81 -3.30 12.44
N PHE A 72 0.98 -3.67 11.16
CA PHE A 72 2.22 -4.22 10.64
C PHE A 72 3.25 -3.15 10.27
N ILE A 73 2.83 -1.89 10.10
CA ILE A 73 3.71 -0.78 9.69
C ILE A 73 4.91 -0.60 10.65
N PRO A 74 4.73 -0.59 11.99
CA PRO A 74 5.88 -0.47 12.90
C PRO A 74 6.91 -1.59 12.71
N LYS A 75 6.46 -2.84 12.52
CA LYS A 75 7.33 -4.00 12.29
C LYS A 75 8.09 -3.89 10.96
N MET A 76 7.43 -3.39 9.91
CA MET A 76 8.07 -3.17 8.61
C MET A 76 9.19 -2.12 8.70
N ILE A 77 8.91 -0.98 9.36
CA ILE A 77 9.91 0.08 9.58
C ILE A 77 11.07 -0.43 10.44
N GLU A 78 10.78 -1.19 11.50
CA GLU A 78 11.81 -1.78 12.35
C GLU A 78 12.71 -2.74 11.56
N LEU A 79 12.10 -3.65 10.78
CA LEU A 79 12.83 -4.60 9.94
C LEU A 79 13.71 -3.88 8.92
N GLN A 80 13.16 -2.85 8.26
CA GLN A 80 13.89 -2.06 7.28
C GLN A 80 15.14 -1.41 7.88
N LYS A 81 14.99 -0.82 9.08
CA LYS A 81 16.10 -0.18 9.80
C LYS A 81 17.14 -1.18 10.28
N LYS A 82 16.69 -2.28 10.89
CA LYS A 82 17.57 -3.26 11.54
C LYS A 82 18.47 -3.96 10.53
N GLU A 83 17.90 -4.36 9.41
CA GLU A 83 18.59 -5.14 8.37
C GLU A 83 19.14 -4.25 7.24
N ASN A 84 18.91 -2.93 7.32
CA ASN A 84 19.32 -1.94 6.31
C ASN A 84 18.79 -2.29 4.90
N PHE A 85 17.50 -2.60 4.81
CA PHE A 85 16.85 -2.89 3.54
C PHE A 85 16.37 -1.61 2.83
N ASP A 86 16.47 -1.60 1.50
CA ASP A 86 15.91 -0.52 0.69
C ASP A 86 14.38 -0.58 0.62
N ILE A 87 13.82 -1.79 0.60
CA ILE A 87 12.37 -2.04 0.47
C ILE A 87 11.98 -3.20 1.39
N VAL A 88 10.84 -3.05 2.07
CA VAL A 88 10.17 -4.12 2.81
C VAL A 88 8.75 -4.24 2.26
N THR A 89 8.31 -5.48 1.99
CA THR A 89 6.97 -5.79 1.50
C THR A 89 6.28 -6.81 2.40
N GLY A 90 4.97 -6.65 2.57
CA GLY A 90 4.11 -7.65 3.17
C GLY A 90 3.92 -8.85 2.24
N THR A 91 3.92 -10.06 2.81
CA THR A 91 3.75 -11.29 2.02
C THR A 91 2.57 -12.12 2.50
N ARG A 92 1.76 -12.58 1.55
CA ARG A 92 0.67 -13.53 1.81
C ARG A 92 1.13 -15.00 1.81
N TYR A 93 2.38 -15.26 1.42
CA TYR A 93 2.85 -16.60 1.04
C TYR A 93 4.04 -17.13 1.84
N ALA A 94 4.56 -16.37 2.80
CA ALA A 94 5.64 -16.81 3.68
C ALA A 94 5.29 -16.61 5.16
N GLY A 95 5.93 -17.38 6.04
CA GLY A 95 5.74 -17.28 7.49
C GLY A 95 4.30 -17.52 7.92
N ASP A 96 3.78 -16.60 8.74
CA ASP A 96 2.40 -16.52 9.24
C ASP A 96 1.46 -15.77 8.27
N GLY A 97 1.92 -15.44 7.06
CA GLY A 97 1.13 -14.77 6.03
C GLY A 97 -0.05 -15.62 5.54
N GLY A 98 -1.08 -14.95 5.01
CA GLY A 98 -2.24 -15.64 4.48
C GLY A 98 -3.23 -14.74 3.76
N VAL A 99 -4.24 -15.38 3.17
CA VAL A 99 -5.37 -14.72 2.53
C VAL A 99 -6.68 -15.25 3.11
N HIS A 100 -7.58 -14.34 3.47
CA HIS A 100 -8.91 -14.67 3.98
C HIS A 100 -9.98 -14.44 2.89
N GLY A 101 -11.00 -15.31 2.84
CA GLY A 101 -12.14 -15.16 1.92
C GLY A 101 -11.86 -15.43 0.44
N TRP A 102 -10.65 -15.88 0.06
CA TRP A 102 -10.34 -16.23 -1.33
C TRP A 102 -10.77 -17.66 -1.66
N ASP A 103 -11.38 -17.84 -2.83
CA ASP A 103 -11.66 -19.16 -3.37
C ASP A 103 -10.37 -19.86 -3.87
N PHE A 104 -10.46 -21.16 -4.13
CA PHE A 104 -9.30 -21.95 -4.57
C PHE A 104 -8.76 -21.46 -5.91
N LYS A 105 -9.63 -21.08 -6.85
CA LYS A 105 -9.23 -20.59 -8.18
C LYS A 105 -8.39 -19.32 -8.08
N ARG A 106 -8.81 -18.33 -7.28
CA ARG A 106 -8.07 -17.10 -7.04
C ARG A 106 -6.72 -17.35 -6.37
N LYS A 107 -6.66 -18.27 -5.40
CA LYS A 107 -5.39 -18.68 -4.77
C LYS A 107 -4.44 -19.31 -5.80
N LEU A 108 -4.94 -20.18 -6.67
CA LEU A 108 -4.14 -20.84 -7.70
C LEU A 108 -3.61 -19.84 -8.73
N ILE A 109 -4.46 -18.95 -9.24
CA ILE A 109 -4.05 -17.92 -10.20
C ILE A 109 -2.98 -17.02 -9.59
N SER A 110 -3.18 -16.55 -8.36
CA SER A 110 -2.22 -15.65 -7.71
C SER A 110 -0.89 -16.34 -7.41
N ARG A 111 -0.90 -17.60 -6.94
CA ARG A 111 0.34 -18.38 -6.79
C ARG A 111 1.03 -18.66 -8.12
N GLY A 112 0.26 -18.94 -9.18
CA GLY A 112 0.79 -19.16 -10.53
C GLY A 112 1.48 -17.91 -11.08
N ALA A 113 0.87 -16.74 -10.91
CA ALA A 113 1.47 -15.46 -11.29
C ALA A 113 2.79 -15.22 -10.56
N ASN A 114 2.82 -15.41 -9.22
CA ASN A 114 4.05 -15.30 -8.44
C ASN A 114 5.13 -16.28 -8.89
N PHE A 115 4.76 -17.53 -9.20
CA PHE A 115 5.70 -18.54 -9.70
C PHE A 115 6.33 -18.12 -11.04
N VAL A 116 5.52 -17.69 -12.00
CA VAL A 116 6.02 -17.23 -13.31
C VAL A 116 6.97 -16.05 -13.14
N THR A 117 6.57 -15.03 -12.37
CA THR A 117 7.41 -13.85 -12.13
C THR A 117 8.71 -14.21 -11.41
N GLN A 118 8.66 -15.12 -10.43
CA GLN A 118 9.84 -15.58 -9.70
C GLN A 118 10.83 -16.31 -10.62
N VAL A 119 10.34 -17.16 -11.53
CA VAL A 119 11.21 -17.90 -12.47
C VAL A 119 11.85 -16.96 -13.49
N LEU A 120 11.09 -16.00 -14.02
CA LEU A 120 11.54 -15.11 -15.09
C LEU A 120 12.42 -13.96 -14.58
N LEU A 121 12.05 -13.33 -13.46
CA LEU A 121 12.74 -12.12 -12.96
C LEU A 121 13.70 -12.41 -11.80
N ARG A 122 13.55 -13.56 -11.12
CA ARG A 122 14.37 -13.99 -9.97
C ARG A 122 14.61 -12.92 -8.89
N PRO A 123 13.56 -12.20 -8.43
CA PRO A 123 13.71 -11.10 -7.48
C PRO A 123 13.98 -11.57 -6.05
N GLY A 124 13.88 -12.86 -5.75
CA GLY A 124 14.16 -13.39 -4.41
C GLY A 124 13.06 -13.12 -3.37
N VAL A 125 11.85 -12.75 -3.79
CA VAL A 125 10.71 -12.44 -2.90
C VAL A 125 9.53 -13.39 -3.13
N SER A 126 8.70 -13.59 -2.11
CA SER A 126 7.59 -14.56 -2.13
C SER A 126 6.27 -14.02 -2.67
N ASP A 127 6.09 -12.69 -2.68
CA ASP A 127 4.85 -12.05 -3.15
C ASP A 127 5.17 -10.80 -3.98
N LEU A 128 5.05 -10.96 -5.30
CA LEU A 128 5.29 -9.93 -6.33
C LEU A 128 3.99 -9.27 -6.79
N THR A 129 2.88 -9.67 -6.19
CA THR A 129 1.53 -9.23 -6.54
C THR A 129 0.83 -8.54 -5.38
N GLY A 130 1.55 -8.31 -4.28
CA GLY A 130 1.11 -7.49 -3.15
C GLY A 130 1.41 -6.02 -3.40
N SER A 131 0.66 -5.14 -2.72
CA SER A 131 0.80 -3.69 -2.80
C SER A 131 1.11 -3.05 -1.45
N PHE A 132 1.58 -3.85 -0.48
CA PHE A 132 1.88 -3.45 0.89
C PHE A 132 3.34 -3.76 1.25
#